data_AF-A0A183BKC9-F1
#
_entry.id   AF-A0A183BKC9-F1
#
_cell.length_a   1.000
_cell.length_b   1.000
_cell.length_c   1.000
_cell.angle_alpha   90.00
_cell.angle_beta   90.00
_cell.angle_gamma   90.00
#
_symmetry.space_group_name_H-M   'P 1'
#
loop_
_entity.id
_entity.type
_entity.pdbx_description
1 polymer ?
#
loop_
_entity_poly.entity_id
_entity_poly.type
_entity_poly.pdbx_seq_one_letter_code
_entity_poly.pdbx_strand_id
1 'polypeptide(L)'
;MFCCGLLDKSELPDHLASALPADVVASINTLLGNKSLSREQKAQQIDDILKTVPDEVLEKLPEPPHFAQLPTEVKDHLKQMRRDCKHKSIAEKKEAFKAYLGTLPPEQQAILMKEMK
;
A
#
# COMPACT_ATOMS: atom_id res chain seq x y z
N MET A 1 -2.68 1.17 -3.12
CA MET A 1 -1.28 0.92 -3.51
C MET A 1 -0.44 0.22 -2.44
N PHE A 2 -0.67 0.49 -1.15
CA PHE A 2 0.15 -0.01 -0.05
C PHE A 2 0.25 -1.55 0.06
N CYS A 3 -0.67 -2.33 -0.51
CA CYS A 3 -0.71 -3.77 -0.31
C CYS A 3 0.23 -4.58 -1.21
N CYS A 4 0.65 -4.04 -2.37
CA CYS A 4 1.39 -4.87 -3.34
C CYS A 4 2.85 -5.13 -2.93
N GLY A 5 3.49 -4.23 -2.19
CA GLY A 5 4.86 -4.40 -1.70
C GLY A 5 4.95 -5.21 -0.39
N LEU A 6 3.86 -5.31 0.36
CA LEU A 6 3.83 -6.01 1.66
C LEU A 6 3.79 -7.54 1.52
N LEU A 7 3.43 -8.07 0.35
CA LEU A 7 3.20 -9.50 0.12
C LEU A 7 4.48 -10.32 -0.07
N ASP A 8 5.63 -9.66 -0.18
CA ASP A 8 6.93 -10.33 -0.27
C ASP A 8 7.55 -10.59 1.10
N LYS A 9 7.02 -9.95 2.16
CA LYS A 9 7.51 -10.09 3.52
C LYS A 9 6.67 -11.10 4.30
N SER A 10 7.33 -11.96 5.06
CA SER A 10 6.70 -12.98 5.90
C SER A 10 5.80 -12.39 6.99
N GLU A 11 5.99 -11.12 7.33
CA GLU A 11 5.29 -10.41 8.40
C GLU A 11 5.19 -8.91 8.08
N LEU A 12 4.16 -8.28 8.65
CA LEU A 12 3.94 -6.86 8.53
C LEU A 12 4.93 -6.11 9.45
N PRO A 13 5.76 -5.18 8.92
CA PRO A 13 6.74 -4.47 9.74
C PRO A 13 6.09 -3.74 10.93
N ASP A 14 6.72 -3.76 12.11
CA ASP A 14 6.16 -3.19 13.36
C ASP A 14 5.72 -1.73 13.24
N HIS A 15 6.44 -0.93 12.45
CA HIS A 15 6.11 0.49 12.22
C HIS A 15 4.81 0.68 11.43
N LEU A 16 4.42 -0.29 10.59
CA LEU A 16 3.13 -0.29 9.90
C LEU A 16 2.05 -0.98 10.76
N ALA A 17 2.42 -2.02 11.50
CA ALA A 17 1.52 -2.74 12.39
C ALA A 17 1.00 -1.82 13.51
N SER A 18 1.86 -0.95 14.05
CA SER A 18 1.49 0.02 15.09
C SER A 18 0.47 1.08 14.65
N ALA A 19 0.35 1.31 13.33
CA ALA A 19 -0.60 2.27 12.76
C ALA A 19 -1.92 1.63 12.32
N LEU A 20 -1.99 0.30 12.25
CA LEU A 20 -3.20 -0.45 11.91
C LEU A 20 -3.87 -1.00 13.20
N PRO A 21 -5.17 -1.33 13.16
CA PRO A 21 -5.86 -1.97 14.27
C PRO A 21 -5.28 -3.36 14.48
N ALA A 22 -5.08 -3.76 15.74
CA ALA A 22 -4.50 -5.06 16.08
C ALA A 22 -5.25 -6.24 15.42
N ASP A 23 -6.57 -6.13 15.28
CA ASP A 23 -7.44 -7.12 14.62
C ASP A 23 -7.08 -7.32 13.13
N VAL A 24 -6.82 -6.22 12.42
CA VAL A 24 -6.41 -6.22 11.01
C VAL A 24 -5.01 -6.78 10.86
N VAL A 25 -4.09 -6.38 11.73
CA VAL A 25 -2.70 -6.87 11.72
C VAL A 25 -2.65 -8.38 11.94
N ALA A 26 -3.42 -8.90 12.91
CA ALA A 26 -3.51 -10.33 13.19
C ALA A 26 -4.06 -11.12 11.98
N SER A 27 -5.08 -10.58 11.31
CA SER A 27 -5.65 -11.18 10.10
C SER A 27 -4.65 -11.19 8.95
N ILE A 28 -3.94 -10.08 8.72
CA ILE A 28 -2.92 -9.99 7.67
C ILE A 28 -1.75 -10.94 7.94
N ASN A 29 -1.20 -10.97 9.17
CA ASN A 29 -0.11 -11.88 9.52
C ASN A 29 -0.52 -13.36 9.38
N THR A 30 -1.76 -13.70 9.71
CA THR A 30 -2.31 -15.04 9.48
C THR A 30 -2.32 -15.40 8.00
N LEU A 31 -2.76 -14.48 7.13
CA LEU A 31 -2.78 -14.68 5.67
C LEU A 31 -1.36 -14.75 5.07
N LEU A 32 -0.43 -13.92 5.55
CA LEU A 32 0.97 -13.94 5.13
C LEU A 32 1.65 -15.26 5.51
N GLY A 33 1.43 -15.76 6.73
CA GLY A 33 1.93 -17.04 7.22
C GLY A 33 1.28 -18.27 6.58
N ASN A 34 0.11 -18.13 5.95
CA ASN A 34 -0.59 -19.23 5.32
C ASN A 34 0.11 -19.68 4.02
N LYS A 35 0.77 -20.84 4.04
CA LYS A 35 1.51 -21.38 2.87
C LYS A 35 0.61 -21.97 1.78
N SER A 36 -0.68 -22.18 2.06
CA SER A 36 -1.63 -22.76 1.10
C SER A 36 -2.19 -21.75 0.11
N LEU A 37 -2.09 -20.44 0.39
CA LEU A 37 -2.61 -19.38 -0.47
C LEU A 37 -1.53 -18.85 -1.42
N SER A 38 -1.87 -18.74 -2.70
CA SER A 38 -1.02 -18.06 -3.68
C SER A 38 -0.85 -16.58 -3.35
N ARG A 39 0.25 -15.97 -3.80
CA ARG A 39 0.56 -14.55 -3.57
C ARG A 39 -0.61 -13.63 -3.93
N GLU A 40 -1.28 -13.89 -5.05
CA GLU A 40 -2.43 -13.12 -5.51
C GLU A 40 -3.65 -13.30 -4.61
N GLN A 41 -3.88 -14.50 -4.09
CA GLN A 41 -4.99 -14.77 -3.16
C GLN A 41 -4.77 -14.09 -1.80
N LYS A 42 -3.51 -14.08 -1.32
CA LYS A 42 -3.13 -13.30 -0.14
C LYS A 42 -3.35 -11.81 -0.38
N ALA A 43 -2.90 -11.31 -1.53
CA ALA A 43 -3.09 -9.93 -1.95
C ALA A 43 -4.55 -9.51 -1.91
N GLN A 44 -5.40 -10.32 -2.51
CA GLN A 44 -6.84 -10.07 -2.62
C GLN A 44 -7.49 -10.02 -1.24
N GLN A 45 -7.23 -11.01 -0.39
CA GLN A 45 -7.81 -11.05 0.95
C GLN A 45 -7.31 -9.92 1.85
N ILE A 46 -6.03 -9.58 1.77
CA ILE A 46 -5.46 -8.43 2.49
C ILE A 46 -6.09 -7.13 1.99
N ASP A 47 -6.31 -6.99 0.67
CA ASP A 47 -6.99 -5.83 0.09
C ASP A 47 -8.44 -5.72 0.57
N ASP A 48 -9.18 -6.83 0.66
CA ASP A 48 -10.54 -6.85 1.21
C ASP A 48 -10.59 -6.48 2.68
N ILE A 49 -9.66 -6.98 3.50
CA ILE A 49 -9.53 -6.54 4.90
C ILE A 49 -9.22 -5.03 4.96
N LEU A 50 -8.34 -4.53 4.10
CA LEU A 50 -8.00 -3.10 4.12
C LEU A 50 -9.12 -2.19 3.58
N LYS A 51 -10.08 -2.71 2.81
CA LYS A 51 -11.29 -1.97 2.44
C LYS A 51 -12.22 -1.74 3.63
N THR A 52 -12.24 -2.65 4.60
CA THR A 52 -13.06 -2.51 5.81
C THR A 52 -12.44 -1.55 6.82
N VAL A 53 -11.15 -1.24 6.68
CA VAL A 53 -10.45 -0.27 7.52
C VAL A 53 -10.90 1.17 7.20
N PRO A 54 -11.23 1.99 8.23
CA PRO A 54 -11.61 3.38 8.03
C PRO A 54 -10.43 4.24 7.57
N ASP A 55 -10.73 5.28 6.81
CA ASP A 55 -9.73 6.17 6.21
C ASP A 55 -8.84 6.86 7.26
N GLU A 56 -9.37 7.15 8.45
CA GLU A 56 -8.63 7.73 9.57
C GLU A 56 -7.40 6.90 9.96
N VAL A 57 -7.54 5.57 9.98
CA VAL A 57 -6.45 4.66 10.29
C VAL A 57 -5.43 4.65 9.16
N LEU A 58 -5.88 4.68 7.91
CA LEU A 58 -4.99 4.76 6.76
C LEU A 58 -4.20 6.07 6.76
N GLU A 59 -4.78 7.18 7.22
CA GLU A 59 -4.09 8.47 7.36
C GLU A 59 -3.07 8.50 8.50
N LYS A 60 -3.21 7.64 9.50
CA LYS A 60 -2.21 7.46 10.57
C LYS A 60 -1.01 6.62 10.14
N LEU A 61 -1.06 5.99 8.96
CA LEU A 61 0.09 5.25 8.44
C LEU A 61 1.27 6.19 8.21
N PRO A 62 2.44 5.92 8.82
CA PRO A 62 3.62 6.73 8.59
C PRO A 62 3.99 6.73 7.11
N GLU A 63 4.33 7.90 6.58
CA GLU A 63 4.81 8.03 5.21
C GLU A 63 6.15 7.26 5.07
N PRO A 64 6.36 6.55 3.95
CA PRO A 64 7.63 5.86 3.73
C PRO A 64 8.81 6.83 3.77
N PRO A 65 9.99 6.41 4.24
CA PRO A 65 11.14 7.29 4.41
C PRO A 65 11.56 7.98 3.11
N HIS A 66 11.42 7.31 1.96
CA HIS A 66 11.77 7.90 0.67
C HIS A 66 10.72 8.91 0.19
N PHE A 67 9.45 8.79 0.60
CA PHE A 67 8.38 9.72 0.25
C PHE A 67 8.62 11.12 0.84
N ALA A 68 9.43 11.24 1.91
CA ALA A 68 9.80 12.54 2.47
C ALA A 68 10.34 13.52 1.41
N GLN A 69 11.05 13.00 0.40
CA GLN A 69 11.68 13.75 -0.69
C GLN A 69 10.70 14.19 -1.80
N LEU A 70 9.46 13.70 -1.81
CA LEU A 70 8.47 14.06 -2.82
C LEU A 70 7.85 15.44 -2.53
N PRO A 71 7.51 16.23 -3.56
CA PRO A 71 6.74 17.46 -3.39
C PRO A 71 5.39 17.19 -2.75
N THR A 72 4.88 18.16 -2.01
CA THR A 72 3.57 18.09 -1.34
C THR A 72 2.44 17.79 -2.31
N GLU A 73 2.50 18.34 -3.53
CA GLU A 73 1.50 18.09 -4.58
C GLU A 73 1.42 16.60 -4.97
N VAL A 74 2.57 15.95 -5.11
CA VAL A 74 2.65 14.51 -5.43
C VAL A 74 2.13 13.69 -4.27
N LYS A 75 2.49 14.04 -3.03
CA LYS A 75 1.99 13.37 -1.83
C LYS A 75 0.47 13.45 -1.71
N ASP A 76 -0.10 14.63 -1.96
CA ASP A 76 -1.54 14.84 -1.91
C ASP A 76 -2.26 14.02 -2.99
N HIS A 77 -1.72 14.02 -4.21
CA HIS A 77 -2.26 13.22 -5.30
C HIS A 77 -2.22 11.72 -4.99
N LEU A 78 -1.14 11.22 -4.37
CA LEU A 78 -1.03 9.83 -3.94
C LEU A 78 -2.03 9.49 -2.82
N LYS A 79 -2.28 10.42 -1.89
CA LYS A 79 -3.31 10.27 -0.85
C LYS A 79 -4.71 10.24 -1.46
N GLN A 80 -5.00 11.12 -2.42
CA GLN A 80 -6.27 11.12 -3.16
C GLN A 80 -6.44 9.83 -3.95
N MET A 81 -5.44 9.41 -4.72
CA MET A 81 -5.44 8.14 -5.44
C MET A 81 -5.70 6.95 -4.51
N ARG A 82 -5.15 6.96 -3.30
CA ARG A 82 -5.39 5.91 -2.31
C ARG A 82 -6.87 5.85 -1.90
N ARG A 83 -7.52 6.99 -1.70
CA ARG A 83 -8.96 7.09 -1.37
C ARG A 83 -9.82 6.66 -2.56
N ASP A 84 -9.55 7.21 -3.74
CA ASP A 84 -10.31 6.95 -4.96
C ASP A 84 -10.21 5.48 -5.41
N CYS A 85 -9.03 4.91 -5.27
CA CYS A 85 -8.79 3.52 -5.60
C CYS A 85 -9.19 2.55 -4.48
N LYS A 86 -9.77 2.98 -3.34
CA LYS A 86 -10.10 2.10 -2.21
C LYS A 86 -10.90 0.87 -2.66
N HIS A 87 -11.92 1.09 -3.49
CA HIS A 87 -12.82 0.05 -4.00
C HIS A 87 -12.34 -0.62 -5.30
N LYS A 88 -11.24 -0.16 -5.91
CA LYS A 88 -10.73 -0.70 -7.18
C LYS A 88 -9.89 -1.96 -6.97
N SER A 89 -9.77 -2.76 -8.01
CA SER A 89 -8.94 -3.97 -8.01
C SER A 89 -7.46 -3.64 -7.88
N ILE A 90 -6.66 -4.60 -7.40
CA ILE A 90 -5.20 -4.46 -7.28
C ILE A 90 -4.55 -4.13 -8.63
N ALA A 91 -5.05 -4.74 -9.70
CA ALA A 91 -4.60 -4.46 -11.07
C ALA A 91 -4.87 -3.00 -11.49
N GLU A 92 -6.09 -2.51 -11.27
CA GLU A 92 -6.47 -1.12 -11.58
C GLU A 92 -5.67 -0.11 -10.74
N LYS A 93 -5.47 -0.40 -9.45
CA LYS A 93 -4.60 0.39 -8.55
C LYS A 93 -3.19 0.52 -9.13
N LYS A 94 -2.63 -0.59 -9.63
CA LYS A 94 -1.29 -0.62 -10.26
C LYS A 94 -1.25 0.15 -11.56
N GLU A 95 -2.28 0.01 -12.39
CA GLU A 95 -2.36 0.71 -13.67
C GLU A 95 -2.48 2.22 -13.49
N ALA A 96 -3.39 2.67 -12.62
CA ALA A 96 -3.55 4.09 -12.29
C ALA A 96 -2.25 4.69 -11.74
N PHE A 97 -1.54 3.95 -10.88
CA PHE A 97 -0.25 4.42 -10.38
C PHE A 97 0.82 4.44 -11.47
N LYS A 98 0.88 3.42 -12.33
CA LYS A 98 1.84 3.39 -13.45
C LYS A 98 1.59 4.54 -14.42
N ALA A 99 0.32 4.85 -14.69
CA ALA A 99 -0.07 6.00 -15.49
C ALA A 99 0.40 7.30 -14.83
N TYR A 100 0.14 7.47 -13.53
CA TYR A 100 0.60 8.64 -12.77
C TYR A 100 2.13 8.75 -12.72
N LEU A 101 2.84 7.65 -12.48
CA LEU A 101 4.30 7.59 -12.58
C LEU A 101 4.80 8.11 -13.92
N GLY A 102 4.16 7.73 -15.03
CA GLY A 102 4.51 8.21 -16.37
C GLY A 102 4.36 9.71 -16.56
N THR A 103 3.54 10.38 -15.74
CA THR A 103 3.38 11.85 -15.76
C THR A 103 4.40 12.59 -14.90
N LEU A 104 5.04 11.90 -13.95
CA LEU A 104 6.00 12.51 -13.02
C LEU A 104 7.39 12.63 -13.63
N PRO A 105 8.21 13.63 -13.23
CA PRO A 105 9.61 13.71 -13.62
C PRO A 105 10.42 12.50 -13.11
N PRO A 106 11.50 12.12 -13.80
CA PRO A 106 12.27 10.90 -13.53
C PRO A 106 12.85 10.83 -12.11
N GLU A 107 13.15 11.98 -11.49
CA GLU A 107 13.64 12.04 -10.10
C GLU A 107 12.58 11.51 -9.11
N GLN A 108 11.32 11.87 -9.30
CA GLN A 108 10.21 11.44 -8.45
C GLN A 108 9.83 9.99 -8.74
N GLN A 109 9.89 9.58 -10.02
CA GLN A 109 9.73 8.18 -10.39
C GLN A 109 10.78 7.30 -9.71
N ALA A 110 12.05 7.71 -9.70
CA ALA A 110 13.13 6.95 -9.06
C ALA A 110 12.92 6.81 -7.55
N ILE A 111 12.42 7.84 -6.87
CA ILE A 111 12.06 7.79 -5.45
C ILE A 111 10.93 6.77 -5.22
N LEU A 112 9.87 6.82 -6.03
CA LEU A 112 8.73 5.91 -5.93
C LEU A 112 9.06 4.46 -6.32
N MET A 113 9.93 4.27 -7.31
CA MET A 113 10.39 2.94 -7.74
C MET A 113 11.29 2.27 -6.71
N LYS A 114 12.06 3.04 -5.92
CA LYS A 114 12.87 2.50 -4.82
C LYS A 114 12.04 1.84 -3.73
N GLU A 115 10.81 2.30 -3.52
CA GLU A 115 9.87 1.72 -2.52
C GLU A 115 9.19 0.44 -3.02
N MET A 116 9.12 0.23 -4.34
CA MET A 116 8.56 -0.99 -4.93
C MET A 116 9.59 -2.11 -5.13
N LYS A 117 10.84 -1.88 -4.71
CA LYS A 117 11.97 -2.79 -4.89
C LYS A 117 12.21 -3.61 -3.62
#